data_AF-A0AAU7CM20-F1
#
_entry.id   AF-A0AAU7CM20-F1
#
_cell.length_a   1.000
_cell.length_b   1.000
_cell.length_c   1.000
_cell.angle_alpha   90.00
_cell.angle_beta   90.00
_cell.angle_gamma   90.00
#
_symmetry.space_group_name_H-M   'P 1'
#
loop_
_entity.id
_entity.type
_entity.pdbx_description
1 polymer ?
#
loop_
_entity_poly.entity_id
_entity_poly.type
_entity_poly.pdbx_seq_one_letter_code
_entity_poly.pdbx_strand_id
1 'polypeptide(L)' 'MEPRFTRGEYWLLETVVEGGRPVLFLRSPWIEAIFNKPGHGMDRQSLVEALERLFRMGLIAASKLSEGDVPAPSAFG' A
#
# COMPACT_ATOMS: atom_id res chain seq x y z
N MET A 1 20.47 6.93 -10.50
CA MET A 1 19.92 7.99 -9.62
C MET A 1 19.03 7.31 -8.61
N GLU A 2 19.23 7.58 -7.32
CA GLU A 2 18.29 7.10 -6.31
C GLU A 2 16.97 7.88 -6.43
N PRO A 3 15.81 7.20 -6.34
CA PRO A 3 14.53 7.87 -6.39
C PRO A 3 14.32 8.75 -5.15
N ARG A 4 13.93 10.01 -5.38
CA ARG A 4 13.54 10.94 -4.31
C ARG A 4 12.07 10.69 -3.97
N PHE A 5 11.82 10.10 -2.81
CA PHE A 5 10.47 9.92 -2.28
C PHE A 5 10.05 11.08 -1.41
N THR A 6 8.76 11.42 -1.46
CA THR A 6 8.13 12.18 -0.39
C THR A 6 8.06 11.32 0.88
N ARG A 7 7.91 11.96 2.04
CA ARG A 7 7.60 11.22 3.28
C ARG A 7 6.34 10.36 3.11
N GLY A 8 5.38 10.84 2.32
CA GLY A 8 4.27 10.11 1.69
C GLY A 8 4.67 8.71 1.19
N GLU A 9 5.37 8.74 0.08
CA GLU A 9 5.68 7.54 -0.69
C GLU A 9 6.60 6.57 0.05
N TYR A 10 7.50 7.07 0.91
CA TYR A 10 8.39 6.21 1.69
C TYR A 10 7.62 5.31 2.66
N TRP A 11 6.67 5.87 3.40
CA TRP A 11 5.84 5.08 4.31
C TRP A 11 4.88 4.16 3.57
N LEU A 12 4.38 4.58 2.41
CA LEU A 12 3.52 3.74 1.58
C LEU A 12 4.29 2.52 1.08
N LEU A 13 5.53 2.72 0.64
CA LEU A 13 6.45 1.65 0.27
C LEU A 13 6.68 0.68 1.44
N GLU A 14 7.02 1.18 2.62
CA GLU A 14 7.18 0.36 3.84
C GLU A 14 5.91 -0.44 4.15
N THR A 15 4.75 0.22 4.16
CA THR A 15 3.46 -0.40 4.49
C THR A 15 3.07 -1.53 3.54
N VAL A 16 3.38 -1.37 2.24
CA VAL A 16 3.09 -2.38 1.22
C VAL A 16 4.08 -3.54 1.26
N VAL A 17 5.37 -3.24 1.42
CA VAL A 17 6.43 -4.25 1.43
C VAL A 17 6.37 -5.11 2.70
N GLU A 18 6.20 -4.50 3.87
CA GLU A 18 6.09 -5.24 5.13
C GLU A 18 4.72 -5.92 5.28
N GLY A 19 3.66 -5.27 4.81
CA GLY A 19 2.29 -5.67 5.08
C GLY A 19 1.64 -6.61 4.06
N GLY A 20 2.28 -6.85 2.91
CA GLY A 20 1.75 -7.73 1.85
C GLY A 20 0.29 -7.42 1.50
N ARG A 21 -0.04 -6.13 1.31
CA ARG A 21 -1.43 -5.67 1.27
C ARG A 21 -2.18 -6.20 0.04
N PRO A 22 -3.35 -6.84 0.20
CA PRO A 22 -4.16 -7.27 -0.93
C PRO A 22 -4.58 -6.10 -1.83
N VAL A 23 -4.46 -6.27 -3.15
CA VAL A 23 -4.88 -5.27 -4.16
C VAL A 23 -6.36 -4.89 -4.00
N LEU A 24 -7.21 -5.79 -3.48
CA LEU A 24 -8.62 -5.51 -3.18
C LEU A 24 -8.80 -4.30 -2.24
N PHE A 25 -7.83 -4.01 -1.38
CA PHE A 25 -7.90 -2.87 -0.46
C PHE A 25 -7.93 -1.52 -1.19
N LEU A 26 -7.48 -1.45 -2.45
CA LEU A 26 -7.65 -0.27 -3.30
C LEU A 26 -9.12 0.06 -3.59
N ARG A 27 -10.03 -0.91 -3.45
CA ARG A 27 -11.47 -0.71 -3.62
C ARG A 27 -12.17 -0.38 -2.30
N SER A 28 -11.48 -0.52 -1.17
CA SER A 28 -12.05 -0.25 0.15
C SER A 28 -12.48 1.22 0.27
N PRO A 29 -13.61 1.52 0.93
CA PRO A 29 -13.93 2.88 1.36
C PRO A 29 -12.94 3.38 2.43
N TRP A 30 -12.22 2.47 3.10
CA TRP A 30 -11.25 2.75 4.15
C TRP A 30 -9.79 2.78 3.67
N ILE A 31 -9.56 2.93 2.36
CA ILE A 31 -8.22 2.90 1.75
C ILE A 31 -7.23 3.83 2.48
N GLU A 32 -7.68 5.03 2.84
CA GLU A 32 -6.86 6.00 3.56
C GLU A 32 -6.43 5.49 4.93
N ALA A 33 -7.32 4.86 5.70
CA ALA A 33 -6.99 4.27 6.99
C ALA A 33 -6.09 3.03 6.87
N ILE A 34 -6.18 2.30 5.77
CA ILE A 34 -5.38 1.09 5.51
C ILE A 34 -3.93 1.45 5.16
N PHE A 35 -3.74 2.50 4.35
CA PHE A 35 -2.44 2.83 3.76
C PHE A 35 -1.75 4.06 4.38
N ASN A 36 -2.49 4.98 4.99
CA ASN A 36 -1.88 6.13 5.69
C ASN A 36 -1.48 5.76 7.13
N LYS A 37 -0.36 6.33 7.57
CA LYS A 37 -0.08 6.50 9.00
C LYS A 37 -0.73 7.80 9.52
N PRO A 38 -0.98 7.93 10.84
CA PRO A 38 -1.46 9.17 11.43
C PRO A 38 -0.60 10.38 11.00
N GLY A 39 -1.24 11.44 10.48
CA GLY A 39 -0.58 12.68 10.07
C GLY A 39 -0.01 12.70 8.65
N HIS A 40 -0.27 11.66 7.84
CA HIS A 40 0.28 11.52 6.49
C HIS A 40 -0.65 12.05 5.40
N GLY A 41 -1.96 11.96 5.63
CA GLY A 41 -2.98 12.76 4.93
C GLY A 41 -3.07 12.58 3.42
N MET A 42 -2.54 11.49 2.85
CA MET A 42 -2.72 11.24 1.42
C MET A 42 -4.17 10.87 1.15
N ASP A 43 -4.82 11.60 0.25
CA ASP A 43 -6.13 11.23 -0.23
C ASP A 43 -6.06 9.96 -1.09
N ARG A 44 -7.23 9.37 -1.36
CA ARG A 44 -7.34 8.19 -2.23
C ARG A 44 -6.58 8.33 -3.54
N GLN A 45 -6.67 9.48 -4.21
CA GLN A 45 -6.05 9.68 -5.51
C GLN A 45 -4.52 9.63 -5.39
N SER A 46 -3.97 10.38 -4.44
CA SER A 46 -2.54 10.43 -4.16
C SER A 46 -1.99 9.06 -3.77
N LEU A 47 -2.75 8.26 -3.01
CA LEU A 47 -2.38 6.89 -2.67
C LEU A 47 -2.27 6.01 -3.93
N VAL A 48 -3.28 6.07 -4.81
CA VAL A 48 -3.29 5.25 -6.04
C VAL A 48 -2.15 5.65 -6.96
N GLU A 49 -1.93 6.96 -7.17
CA GLU A 49 -0.84 7.47 -8.01
C GLU A 49 0.54 7.08 -7.45
N ALA A 50 0.73 7.16 -6.13
CA ALA A 50 1.97 6.75 -5.49
C ALA A 50 2.20 5.24 -5.62
N LEU A 51 1.17 4.40 -5.41
CA LEU A 51 1.27 2.96 -5.60
C LEU A 51 1.59 2.59 -7.04
N GLU A 52 0.92 3.22 -8.02
CA GLU A 52 1.21 3.01 -9.43
C GLU A 52 2.65 3.38 -9.75
N ARG A 53 3.14 4.52 -9.24
CA ARG A 53 4.52 4.96 -9.46
C ARG A 53 5.52 3.96 -8.88
N LEU A 54 5.31 3.52 -7.63
CA LEU A 54 6.16 2.52 -6.98
C LEU A 54 6.17 1.19 -7.75
N PHE A 55 5.00 0.78 -8.26
CA PHE A 55 4.87 -0.43 -9.08
C PHE A 55 5.62 -0.30 -10.41
N ARG A 56 5.46 0.81 -11.12
CA ARG A 56 6.18 1.08 -12.38
C ARG A 56 7.69 1.19 -12.20
N MET A 57 8.14 1.60 -11.02
CA MET A 57 9.56 1.63 -10.66
C MET A 57 10.12 0.25 -10.26
N GLY A 58 9.26 -0.77 -10.16
CA GLY A 58 9.64 -2.12 -9.75
C GLY A 58 9.95 -2.26 -8.25
N LEU A 59 9.53 -1.29 -7.44
CA LEU A 59 9.78 -1.27 -6.00
C LEU A 59 8.76 -2.07 -5.20
N ILE A 60 7.57 -2.23 -5.77
CA ILE A 60 6.52 -3.13 -5.27
C ILE A 60 6.07 -4.02 -6.43
N ALA A 61 5.62 -5.22 -6.10
CA ALA A 61 5.07 -6.15 -7.07
C ALA A 61 3.69 -6.62 -6.61
N ALA A 62 2.83 -6.91 -7.58
CA ALA A 62 1.55 -7.56 -7.33
C ALA A 62 1.73 -9.06 -7.60
N SER A 63 1.59 -9.87 -6.57
CA SER A 63 1.51 -11.32 -6.70
C SER A 63 0.06 -11.79 -6.55
N LYS A 64 -0.28 -12.90 -7.20
CA LYS A 64 -1.50 -13.62 -6.84
C LYS A 64 -1.29 -14.19 -5.45
N LEU A 65 -2.26 -13.98 -4.56
CA LEU A 65 -2.28 -14.67 -3.27
C LEU A 65 -2.36 -16.17 -3.54
N SER A 66 -1.39 -16.91 -3.02
CA SER A 66 -1.47 -18.36 -2.94
C SER A 66 -2.49 -18.71 -1.85
N GLU A 67 -3.22 -19.81 -1.99
CA GLU A 67 -4.03 -20.34 -0.87
C GLU A 67 -3.09 -20.58 0.33
N GLY A 68 -3.16 -19.71 1.33
CA GLY A 68 -2.29 -19.71 2.52
C GLY A 68 -1.77 -18.35 2.97
N ASP A 69 -1.75 -17.34 2.08
CA ASP A 69 -1.12 -16.03 2.35
C ASP A 69 -2.09 -14.97 2.91
N VAL A 70 -3.38 -15.29 3.06
CA VAL A 70 -4.39 -14.34 3.57
C VAL A 70 -4.50 -14.48 5.09
N PRO A 71 -4.09 -13.47 5.89
CA PRO A 71 -4.36 -13.49 7.33
C PRO A 71 -5.88 -13.54 7.54
N ALA A 72 -6.31 -14.42 8.45
CA ALA A 72 -7.71 -14.61 8.75
C ALA A 72 -8.40 -13.26 9.07
N PRO A 73 -9.67 -13.07 8.65
CA PRO A 73 -10.40 -11.81 8.83
C PRO A 73 -10.54 -11.35 10.29
N SER A 74 -10.17 -12.19 11.27
CA SER A 74 -10.08 -11.87 12.71
C SER A 74 -8.90 -10.97 13.10
N ALA A 75 -7.99 -10.62 12.18
CA ALA A 75 -6.85 -9.73 12.47
C ALA A 75 -7.17 -8.21 12.37
N PHE A 76 -8.41 -7.84 12.05
CA PHE A 76 -8.90 -6.46 12.02
C PHE A 76 -9.88 -6.18 13.17
N GLY A 77 -9.47 -6.54 14.39
CA GLY A 77 -10.16 -6.20 15.64
C GLY A 77 -9.63 -4.90 16.25
#